data_AF-A0A453GQI9-F1
#
_entry.id   AF-A0A453GQI9-F1
#
_cell.length_a   1.000
_cell.length_b   1.000
_cell.length_c   1.000
_cell.angle_alpha   90.00
_cell.angle_beta   90.00
_cell.angle_gamma   90.00
#
_symmetry.space_group_name_H-M   'P 1'
#
loop_
_entity.id
_entity.type
_entity.pdbx_description
1 polymer ?
#
loop_
_entity_poly.entity_id
_entity_poly.type
_entity_poly.pdbx_seq_one_letter_code
_entity_poly.pdbx_strand_id
1 'polypeptide(L)'
;FERLAQLNPVEHVEICDALFRIVEKTISSAYSTYCQTHHKITRNMDTHMMDASSVSSPSYLVDLPKEFFQMLVACGPYLHRDTQLFQKVCRVLKVYHASSKESARTAGVMSPESQVEEALGSCLLPSLQLIPANPAVDMEIWGVLSLLPYEVRYRLYGEWEKDTEQNPIVLAARQTAKLDTRRLLKRLAKENLKQLGRMVAKLAHANPMTVLRTIVQQVEAYRDMINPVVDAFKYLTQLEYDILQYIVIERLAQGGREKVKDDGLNLSDWLQCLASFWGHLCKKHLSMELKCLFQYIVNQLKKGLGTELVVLEELIQQMANVQYTENMTDEQVDAMAGSETLRLQSSLFGSTRNYKVLNKSTNKLRDSLLPKDEPKLAIPLLLLIAQHRSKIIINADATYIKMVSEQFDRCHGILLQYAEFLSSAVAPSTYVQLIPPLEDLVYKYHIEPDV
;
A
#
# COMPACT_ATOMS: atom_id res chain seq x y z
N PHE A 1 3.73 30.68 -23.76
CA PHE A 1 3.99 30.19 -22.39
C PHE A 1 5.48 29.86 -22.17
N GLU A 2 6.17 29.16 -23.08
CA GLU A 2 7.57 28.74 -22.88
C GLU A 2 8.58 29.85 -22.54
N ARG A 3 8.51 31.02 -23.21
CA ARG A 3 9.43 32.15 -22.94
C ARG A 3 9.28 32.78 -21.55
N LEU A 4 8.13 32.59 -20.90
CA LEU A 4 7.83 33.15 -19.57
C LEU A 4 7.70 32.03 -18.52
N ALA A 5 7.98 30.77 -18.86
CA ALA A 5 7.79 29.65 -17.95
C ALA A 5 8.60 29.80 -16.65
N GLN A 6 9.79 30.42 -16.72
CA GLN A 6 10.62 30.75 -15.55
C GLN A 6 9.95 31.73 -14.57
N LEU A 7 9.01 32.54 -15.05
CA LEU A 7 8.26 33.51 -14.25
C LEU A 7 6.95 32.93 -13.70
N ASN A 8 6.65 31.66 -13.98
CA ASN A 8 5.47 30.94 -13.51
C ASN A 8 4.17 31.79 -13.59
N PRO A 9 3.75 32.20 -14.80
CA PRO A 9 2.70 33.19 -14.98
C PRO A 9 1.35 32.76 -14.39
N VAL A 10 1.12 31.46 -14.23
CA VAL A 10 -0.10 30.91 -13.63
C VAL A 10 -0.18 31.17 -12.11
N GLU A 11 0.92 31.57 -11.47
CA GLU A 11 0.89 32.07 -10.10
C GLU A 11 -0.03 33.30 -9.98
N HIS A 12 -0.11 34.15 -11.01
CA HIS A 12 -1.04 35.28 -11.04
C HIS A 12 -2.49 34.80 -11.20
N VAL A 13 -3.35 35.25 -10.29
CA VAL A 13 -4.75 34.81 -10.18
C VAL A 13 -5.52 35.02 -11.49
N GLU A 14 -5.38 36.16 -12.15
CA GLU A 14 -6.10 36.47 -13.39
C GLU A 14 -5.74 35.53 -14.55
N ILE A 15 -4.45 35.19 -14.67
CA ILE A 15 -3.96 34.26 -15.70
C ILE A 15 -4.44 32.84 -15.39
N CYS A 16 -4.37 32.45 -14.12
CA CYS A 16 -4.87 31.17 -13.64
C CYS A 16 -6.37 30.99 -13.92
N ASP A 17 -7.19 31.99 -13.59
CA ASP A 17 -8.64 31.96 -13.79
C ASP A 17 -8.99 31.95 -15.28
N ALA A 18 -8.26 32.69 -16.11
CA ALA A 18 -8.44 32.66 -17.56
C ALA A 18 -8.11 31.26 -18.13
N LEU A 19 -7.01 30.65 -17.68
CA LEU A 19 -6.63 29.29 -18.05
C LEU A 19 -7.69 28.27 -17.61
N PHE A 20 -8.21 28.37 -16.39
CA PHE A 20 -9.26 27.49 -15.87
C PHE A 20 -10.54 27.56 -16.70
N ARG A 21 -10.97 28.75 -17.13
CA ARG A 21 -12.13 28.89 -18.03
C ARG A 21 -11.91 28.19 -19.36
N ILE A 22 -10.69 28.22 -19.90
CA ILE A 22 -10.35 27.51 -21.14
C ILE A 22 -10.36 26.00 -20.90
N VAL A 23 -9.74 25.53 -19.81
CA VAL A 23 -9.75 24.11 -19.43
C VAL A 23 -11.17 23.60 -19.26
N GLU A 24 -12.02 24.32 -18.52
CA GLU A 24 -13.42 23.96 -18.30
C GLU A 24 -14.21 23.89 -19.62
N LYS A 25 -14.01 24.88 -20.50
CA LYS A 25 -14.62 24.89 -21.83
C LYS A 25 -14.20 23.67 -22.65
N THR A 26 -12.92 23.33 -22.64
CA THR A 26 -12.36 22.18 -23.38
C THR A 26 -12.93 20.85 -22.90
N ILE A 27 -13.10 20.66 -21.59
CA ILE A 27 -13.64 19.40 -21.04
C ILE A 27 -15.17 19.35 -20.97
N SER A 28 -15.88 20.44 -21.25
CA SER A 28 -17.34 20.57 -21.05
C SER A 28 -18.16 19.47 -21.74
N SER A 29 -17.81 19.11 -22.97
CA SER A 29 -18.47 18.05 -23.73
C SER A 29 -18.23 16.67 -23.08
N ALA A 30 -16.97 16.34 -22.80
CA ALA A 30 -16.59 15.10 -22.13
C ALA A 30 -17.23 14.96 -20.74
N TYR A 31 -17.27 16.06 -19.98
CA TYR A 31 -17.89 16.11 -18.67
C TYR A 31 -19.42 15.93 -18.74
N SER A 32 -20.08 16.52 -19.74
CA SER A 32 -21.52 16.31 -19.96
C SER A 32 -21.84 14.85 -20.28
N THR A 33 -21.00 14.19 -21.09
CA THR A 33 -21.11 12.75 -21.36
C THR A 33 -20.97 11.92 -20.09
N TYR A 34 -19.98 12.23 -19.23
CA TYR A 34 -19.83 11.61 -17.91
C TYR A 34 -21.08 11.79 -17.04
N CYS A 35 -21.65 13.00 -16.99
CA CYS A 35 -22.84 13.26 -16.20
C CYS A 35 -24.03 12.42 -16.71
N GLN A 36 -24.23 12.33 -18.03
CA GLN A 36 -25.35 11.57 -18.60
C GLN A 36 -25.25 10.07 -18.32
N THR A 37 -24.05 9.49 -18.35
CA THR A 37 -23.84 8.07 -18.04
C THR A 37 -24.06 7.78 -16.57
N HIS A 38 -23.51 8.62 -15.67
CA HIS A 38 -23.68 8.42 -14.23
C HIS A 38 -25.14 8.60 -13.78
N HIS A 39 -25.89 9.58 -14.32
CA HIS A 39 -27.30 9.76 -13.98
C HIS A 39 -28.18 8.59 -14.46
N LYS A 40 -27.83 7.95 -15.59
CA LYS A 40 -28.53 6.73 -16.06
C LYS A 40 -28.28 5.54 -15.15
N ILE A 41 -27.05 5.37 -14.66
CA ILE A 41 -26.69 4.30 -13.71
C ILE A 41 -27.45 4.47 -12.39
N THR A 42 -27.51 5.69 -11.85
CA THR A 42 -28.23 5.96 -10.59
C THR A 42 -29.75 5.69 -10.73
N ARG A 43 -30.36 6.05 -11.86
CA ARG A 43 -31.79 5.76 -12.12
C ARG A 43 -32.11 4.27 -12.27
N ASN A 44 -31.20 3.48 -12.81
CA ASN A 44 -31.39 2.03 -12.93
C ASN A 44 -31.20 1.29 -11.59
N MET A 45 -30.38 1.81 -10.67
CA MET A 45 -30.26 1.22 -9.32
C MET A 45 -31.53 1.41 -8.46
N ASP A 46 -32.28 2.49 -8.68
CA ASP A 46 -33.55 2.71 -7.99
C ASP A 46 -34.69 1.78 -8.49
N THR A 47 -34.48 1.03 -9.58
CA THR A 47 -35.50 0.18 -10.20
C THR A 47 -35.26 -1.33 -10.11
N HIS A 48 -34.08 -1.81 -9.69
CA HIS A 48 -33.83 -3.24 -9.51
C HIS A 48 -32.89 -3.54 -8.32
N MET A 49 -33.47 -3.99 -7.20
CA MET A 49 -32.74 -4.72 -6.16
C MET A 49 -32.78 -6.22 -6.49
N MET A 50 -31.80 -6.71 -7.26
CA MET A 50 -31.19 -8.05 -7.16
C MET A 50 -30.09 -8.20 -8.22
N ASP A 51 -28.99 -8.84 -7.83
CA ASP A 51 -27.81 -9.26 -8.59
C ASP A 51 -26.85 -8.19 -9.15
N ALA A 52 -25.85 -7.87 -8.32
CA ALA A 52 -24.63 -7.20 -8.72
C ALA A 52 -23.67 -8.18 -9.41
N SER A 53 -23.84 -8.38 -10.72
CA SER A 53 -22.74 -8.83 -11.58
C SER A 53 -22.94 -8.27 -13.00
N SER A 54 -21.89 -7.63 -13.51
CA SER A 54 -21.79 -6.96 -14.83
C SER A 54 -22.54 -5.62 -14.99
N VAL A 55 -21.90 -4.52 -14.55
CA VAL A 55 -22.22 -3.19 -15.10
C VAL A 55 -21.44 -3.07 -16.41
N SER A 56 -22.13 -3.07 -17.54
CA SER A 56 -21.56 -2.81 -18.86
C SER A 56 -21.03 -1.38 -18.95
N SER A 57 -19.78 -1.23 -19.38
CA SER A 57 -19.14 0.06 -19.65
C SER A 57 -19.93 0.85 -20.71
N PRO A 58 -20.16 2.16 -20.55
CA PRO A 58 -20.79 2.96 -21.59
C PRO A 58 -19.84 3.10 -22.79
N SER A 59 -20.29 2.67 -23.95
CA SER A 59 -19.56 2.64 -25.23
C SER A 59 -19.45 4.02 -25.92
N TYR A 60 -18.96 5.04 -25.22
CA TYR A 60 -18.72 6.36 -25.82
C TYR A 60 -17.23 6.70 -25.77
N LEU A 61 -16.62 6.79 -26.95
CA LEU A 61 -15.25 7.25 -27.11
C LEU A 61 -15.16 8.73 -26.73
N VAL A 62 -14.54 9.01 -25.58
CA VAL A 62 -14.10 10.36 -25.22
C VAL A 62 -12.66 10.51 -25.70
N ASP A 63 -12.46 11.45 -26.62
CA ASP A 63 -11.13 11.90 -27.05
C ASP A 63 -10.85 13.28 -26.44
N LEU A 64 -9.63 13.47 -25.93
CA LEU A 64 -9.21 14.71 -25.30
C LEU A 64 -8.07 15.33 -26.12
N PRO A 65 -8.16 16.64 -26.46
CA PRO A 65 -7.14 17.31 -27.25
C PRO A 65 -5.81 17.36 -26.50
N LYS A 66 -4.68 17.28 -27.21
CA LYS A 66 -3.34 17.37 -26.59
C LYS A 66 -3.14 18.68 -25.82
N GLU A 67 -3.77 19.74 -26.29
CA GLU A 67 -3.79 21.06 -25.69
C GLU A 67 -4.37 21.03 -24.27
N PHE A 68 -5.31 20.13 -23.97
CA PHE A 68 -5.83 19.95 -22.61
C PHE A 68 -4.73 19.52 -21.64
N PHE A 69 -3.95 18.51 -22.01
CA PHE A 69 -2.84 18.03 -21.17
C PHE A 69 -1.74 19.09 -21.04
N GLN A 70 -1.41 19.80 -22.12
CA GLN A 70 -0.47 20.93 -22.07
C GLN A 70 -0.94 22.05 -21.13
N MET A 71 -2.25 22.33 -21.11
CA MET A 71 -2.82 23.30 -20.17
C MET A 71 -2.72 22.81 -18.72
N LEU A 72 -2.91 21.52 -18.44
CA LEU A 72 -2.73 20.97 -17.09
C LEU A 72 -1.26 21.05 -16.63
N VAL A 73 -0.31 20.71 -17.52
CA VAL A 73 1.13 20.87 -17.24
C VAL A 73 1.45 22.35 -16.96
N ALA A 74 0.91 23.27 -17.75
CA ALA A 74 1.08 24.70 -17.51
C ALA A 74 0.41 25.18 -16.21
N CYS A 75 -0.73 24.59 -15.82
CA CYS A 75 -1.37 24.86 -14.53
C CYS A 75 -0.48 24.49 -13.35
N GLY A 76 0.30 23.41 -13.46
CA GLY A 76 1.14 22.93 -12.37
C GLY A 76 0.33 22.73 -11.09
N PRO A 77 0.83 23.14 -9.90
CA PRO A 77 0.13 22.96 -8.65
C PRO A 77 -1.06 23.92 -8.45
N TYR A 78 -1.31 24.88 -9.34
CA TYR A 78 -2.29 25.95 -9.08
C TYR A 78 -3.76 25.53 -9.20
N LEU A 79 -4.07 24.35 -9.74
CA LEU A 79 -5.44 23.83 -9.85
C LEU A 79 -6.15 23.71 -8.48
N HIS A 80 -5.39 23.73 -7.38
CA HIS A 80 -5.93 23.81 -6.01
C HIS A 80 -6.90 24.99 -5.77
N ARG A 81 -6.78 26.07 -6.56
CA ARG A 81 -7.63 27.27 -6.45
C ARG A 81 -9.07 27.01 -6.87
N ASP A 82 -9.33 26.04 -7.74
CA ASP A 82 -10.66 25.62 -8.15
C ASP A 82 -10.86 24.12 -7.94
N THR A 83 -11.29 23.77 -6.73
CA THR A 83 -11.57 22.37 -6.35
C THR A 83 -12.73 21.76 -7.14
N GLN A 84 -13.63 22.55 -7.73
CA GLN A 84 -14.70 22.01 -8.58
C GLN A 84 -14.14 21.59 -9.93
N LEU A 85 -13.32 22.45 -10.54
CA LEU A 85 -12.63 22.12 -11.78
C LEU A 85 -11.69 20.92 -11.58
N PHE A 86 -10.96 20.86 -10.47
CA PHE A 86 -10.14 19.70 -10.10
C PHE A 86 -10.95 18.39 -10.17
N GLN A 87 -12.11 18.35 -9.52
CA GLN A 87 -12.97 17.15 -9.51
C GLN A 87 -13.52 16.83 -10.91
N LYS A 88 -13.90 17.85 -11.70
CA LYS A 88 -14.33 17.68 -13.10
C LYS A 88 -13.21 17.06 -13.94
N VAL A 89 -11.98 17.55 -13.80
CA VAL A 89 -10.78 17.02 -14.47
C VAL A 89 -10.58 15.55 -14.10
N CYS A 90 -10.59 15.21 -12.81
CA CYS A 90 -10.48 13.81 -12.38
C CYS A 90 -11.55 12.93 -13.04
N ARG A 91 -12.83 13.33 -13.01
CA ARG A 91 -13.93 12.57 -13.63
C ARG A 91 -13.74 12.37 -15.13
N VAL A 92 -13.32 13.41 -15.83
CA VAL A 92 -13.06 13.35 -17.28
C VAL A 92 -11.88 12.43 -17.60
N LEU A 93 -10.79 12.48 -16.82
CA LEU A 93 -9.65 11.58 -16.97
C LEU A 93 -10.04 10.11 -16.75
N LYS A 94 -10.93 9.81 -15.80
CA LYS A 94 -11.46 8.44 -15.61
C LYS A 94 -12.13 7.91 -16.87
N VAL A 95 -13.01 8.71 -17.47
CA VAL A 95 -13.73 8.32 -18.69
C VAL A 95 -12.77 8.18 -19.87
N TYR A 96 -11.84 9.12 -20.03
CA TYR A 96 -10.82 9.09 -21.08
C TYR A 96 -9.94 7.82 -20.98
N HIS A 97 -9.53 7.43 -19.78
CA HIS A 97 -8.78 6.20 -19.59
C HIS A 97 -9.60 4.94 -19.93
N ALA A 98 -10.89 4.93 -19.57
CA ALA A 98 -11.79 3.82 -19.88
C ALA A 98 -12.08 3.69 -21.39
N SER A 99 -12.38 4.80 -22.07
CA SER A 99 -12.64 4.82 -23.52
C SER A 99 -11.42 4.36 -24.32
N SER A 100 -10.23 4.68 -23.84
CA SER A 100 -9.02 4.38 -24.60
C SER A 100 -8.49 2.97 -24.42
N LYS A 101 -8.84 2.26 -23.34
CA LYS A 101 -8.58 0.80 -23.24
C LYS A 101 -9.36 -0.02 -24.27
N GLU A 102 -10.53 0.46 -24.68
CA GLU A 102 -11.32 -0.16 -25.77
C GLU A 102 -10.68 0.10 -27.14
N SER A 103 -10.12 1.29 -27.36
CA SER A 103 -9.50 1.70 -28.62
C SER A 103 -8.08 1.14 -28.84
N ALA A 104 -7.25 1.08 -27.78
CA ALA A 104 -5.85 0.65 -27.83
C ALA A 104 -5.64 -0.84 -28.18
N ARG A 105 -6.70 -1.66 -28.14
CA ARG A 105 -6.69 -3.02 -28.72
C ARG A 105 -6.54 -3.02 -30.26
N THR A 106 -6.64 -1.84 -30.90
CA THR A 106 -6.84 -1.73 -32.36
C THR A 106 -5.75 -0.91 -33.07
N ALA A 107 -4.98 -0.04 -32.40
CA ALA A 107 -3.95 0.79 -33.06
C ALA A 107 -2.83 1.22 -32.10
N GLY A 108 -1.57 0.89 -32.45
CA GLY A 108 -0.35 1.18 -31.66
C GLY A 108 0.10 2.64 -31.67
N VAL A 109 -0.73 3.55 -31.17
CA VAL A 109 -0.41 4.97 -30.94
C VAL A 109 0.05 5.17 -29.48
N MET A 110 0.83 6.22 -29.19
CA MET A 110 1.29 6.62 -27.85
C MET A 110 0.21 6.36 -26.78
N SER A 111 0.58 5.67 -25.69
CA SER A 111 -0.42 5.16 -24.76
C SER A 111 -1.15 6.32 -24.05
N PRO A 112 -2.49 6.35 -24.08
CA PRO A 112 -3.34 7.27 -23.32
C PRO A 112 -2.99 7.34 -21.83
N GLU A 113 -2.46 6.22 -21.31
CA GLU A 113 -1.93 6.06 -19.96
C GLU A 113 -0.84 7.11 -19.66
N SER A 114 0.08 7.36 -20.60
CA SER A 114 1.14 8.36 -20.41
C SER A 114 0.61 9.78 -20.20
N GLN A 115 -0.50 10.15 -20.85
CA GLN A 115 -1.08 11.49 -20.71
C GLN A 115 -1.83 11.66 -19.38
N VAL A 116 -2.50 10.59 -18.93
CA VAL A 116 -3.14 10.56 -17.60
C VAL A 116 -2.09 10.63 -16.50
N GLU A 117 -0.98 9.88 -16.64
CA GLU A 117 0.15 9.93 -15.73
C GLU A 117 0.79 11.32 -15.67
N GLU A 118 1.02 11.96 -16.82
CA GLU A 118 1.55 13.32 -16.88
C GLU A 118 0.60 14.32 -16.19
N ALA A 119 -0.71 14.23 -16.41
CA ALA A 119 -1.70 15.07 -15.72
C ALA A 119 -1.70 14.86 -14.20
N LEU A 120 -1.54 13.62 -13.75
CA LEU A 120 -1.45 13.28 -12.32
C LEU A 120 -0.19 13.87 -11.68
N GLY A 121 0.97 13.63 -12.29
CA GLY A 121 2.27 14.02 -11.74
C GLY A 121 2.52 15.53 -11.82
N SER A 122 2.19 16.17 -12.95
CA SER A 122 2.48 17.59 -13.17
C SER A 122 1.47 18.55 -12.52
N CYS A 123 0.22 18.12 -12.34
CA CYS A 123 -0.87 19.00 -11.92
C CYS A 123 -1.61 18.51 -10.68
N LEU A 124 -2.26 17.34 -10.76
CA LEU A 124 -3.23 16.92 -9.74
C LEU A 124 -2.61 16.62 -8.38
N LEU A 125 -1.54 15.82 -8.34
CA LEU A 125 -0.84 15.48 -7.08
C LEU A 125 -0.15 16.70 -6.44
N PRO A 126 0.55 17.57 -7.20
CA PRO A 126 1.06 18.83 -6.67
C PRO A 126 -0.06 19.74 -6.11
N SER A 127 -1.18 19.87 -6.83
CA SER A 127 -2.31 20.67 -6.38
C SER A 127 -2.95 20.15 -5.10
N LEU A 128 -3.05 18.83 -4.93
CA LEU A 128 -3.64 18.23 -3.74
C LEU A 128 -2.99 18.75 -2.45
N GLN A 129 -1.67 18.94 -2.44
CA GLN A 129 -0.91 19.45 -1.29
C GLN A 129 -1.28 20.87 -0.85
N LEU A 130 -1.98 21.62 -1.69
CA LEU A 130 -2.41 22.99 -1.44
C LEU A 130 -3.91 23.09 -1.15
N ILE A 131 -4.66 22.00 -1.29
CA ILE A 131 -6.09 21.94 -0.99
C ILE A 131 -6.26 21.70 0.52
N PRO A 132 -7.06 22.51 1.24
CA PRO A 132 -7.43 22.22 2.62
C PRO A 132 -8.14 20.87 2.73
N ALA A 133 -8.09 20.23 3.90
CA ALA A 133 -8.64 18.90 4.14
C ALA A 133 -10.02 18.68 3.49
N ASN A 134 -10.05 17.90 2.39
CA ASN A 134 -11.26 17.67 1.60
C ASN A 134 -11.31 16.22 1.08
N PRO A 135 -11.92 15.29 1.84
CA PRO A 135 -11.99 13.88 1.45
C PRO A 135 -12.68 13.61 0.11
N ALA A 136 -13.54 14.53 -0.36
CA ALA A 136 -14.19 14.37 -1.66
C ALA A 136 -13.18 14.48 -2.82
N VAL A 137 -12.17 15.33 -2.65
CA VAL A 137 -11.07 15.46 -3.62
C VAL A 137 -10.22 14.18 -3.63
N ASP A 138 -9.94 13.61 -2.45
CA ASP A 138 -9.19 12.35 -2.31
C ASP A 138 -9.90 11.18 -3.00
N MET A 139 -11.23 11.12 -2.89
CA MET A 139 -12.03 10.10 -3.58
C MET A 139 -11.97 10.27 -5.10
N GLU A 140 -11.98 11.51 -5.59
CA GLU A 140 -11.94 11.78 -7.03
C GLU A 140 -10.58 11.44 -7.63
N ILE A 141 -9.47 11.85 -6.98
CA ILE A 141 -8.12 11.54 -7.44
C ILE A 141 -7.83 10.03 -7.33
N TRP A 142 -8.28 9.38 -6.25
CA TRP A 142 -8.16 7.93 -6.10
C TRP A 142 -8.85 7.19 -7.25
N GLY A 143 -10.03 7.63 -7.66
CA GLY A 143 -10.72 6.97 -8.76
C GLY A 143 -10.01 7.08 -10.11
N VAL A 144 -9.05 8.00 -10.28
CA VAL A 144 -8.17 8.05 -11.47
C VAL A 144 -6.98 7.12 -11.23
N LEU A 145 -6.31 7.27 -10.08
CA LEU A 145 -5.13 6.48 -9.72
C LEU A 145 -5.42 4.98 -9.73
N SER A 146 -6.55 4.54 -9.19
CA SER A 146 -6.93 3.13 -9.09
C SER A 146 -7.12 2.42 -10.44
N LEU A 147 -7.18 3.18 -11.54
CA LEU A 147 -7.24 2.65 -12.90
C LEU A 147 -5.86 2.22 -13.42
N LEU A 148 -4.79 2.74 -12.82
CA LEU A 148 -3.40 2.47 -13.17
C LEU A 148 -2.86 1.26 -12.39
N PRO A 149 -1.96 0.45 -12.98
CA PRO A 149 -1.19 -0.56 -12.25
C PRO A 149 -0.46 0.05 -11.05
N TYR A 150 -0.28 -0.71 -9.96
CA TYR A 150 0.33 -0.18 -8.74
C TYR A 150 1.79 0.25 -8.98
N GLU A 151 2.49 -0.39 -9.92
CA GLU A 151 3.85 -0.03 -10.31
C GLU A 151 3.92 1.41 -10.83
N VAL A 152 2.94 1.80 -11.64
CA VAL A 152 2.81 3.17 -12.16
C VAL A 152 2.46 4.13 -11.05
N ARG A 153 1.50 3.78 -10.18
CA ARG A 153 1.13 4.62 -9.02
C ARG A 153 2.33 4.89 -8.12
N TYR A 154 3.12 3.86 -7.80
CA TYR A 154 4.26 3.98 -6.90
C TYR A 154 5.42 4.75 -7.54
N ARG A 155 5.60 4.65 -8.87
CA ARG A 155 6.51 5.54 -9.60
C ARG A 155 6.07 6.99 -9.45
N LEU A 156 4.79 7.29 -9.71
CA LEU A 156 4.24 8.64 -9.57
C LEU A 156 4.43 9.18 -8.14
N TYR A 157 4.23 8.35 -7.12
CA TYR A 157 4.47 8.74 -5.73
C TYR A 157 5.95 9.07 -5.44
N GLY A 158 6.89 8.33 -6.05
CA GLY A 158 8.32 8.61 -5.92
C GLY A 158 8.78 9.86 -6.67
N GLU A 159 8.19 10.13 -7.84
CA GLU A 159 8.44 11.36 -8.62
C GLU A 159 7.84 12.59 -7.92
N TRP A 160 6.61 12.45 -7.41
CA TRP A 160 5.88 13.49 -6.68
C TRP A 160 6.72 14.08 -5.53
N GLU A 161 7.50 13.26 -4.83
CA GLU A 161 8.37 13.75 -3.76
C GLU A 161 9.52 14.64 -4.27
N LYS A 162 10.18 14.23 -5.36
CA LYS A 162 11.38 14.88 -5.92
C LYS A 162 11.05 16.21 -6.58
N ASP A 163 10.00 16.26 -7.39
CA ASP A 163 9.66 17.44 -8.19
C ASP A 163 9.10 18.57 -7.34
N THR A 164 8.52 18.23 -6.18
CA THR A 164 7.94 19.20 -5.26
C THR A 164 8.97 20.14 -4.61
N GLU A 165 10.26 19.78 -4.60
CA GLU A 165 11.32 20.67 -4.05
C GLU A 165 11.52 21.95 -4.88
N GLN A 166 11.02 21.98 -6.12
CA GLN A 166 11.20 23.09 -7.05
C GLN A 166 10.17 24.21 -6.88
N ASN A 167 9.02 23.96 -6.23
CA ASN A 167 7.97 24.96 -6.06
C ASN A 167 7.87 25.48 -4.60
N PRO A 168 8.16 26.76 -4.34
CA PRO A 168 8.16 27.34 -2.99
C PRO A 168 6.84 27.21 -2.22
N ILE A 169 5.68 27.37 -2.88
CA ILE A 169 4.38 27.31 -2.17
C ILE A 169 4.09 25.89 -1.68
N VAL A 170 4.43 24.90 -2.50
CA VAL A 170 4.24 23.48 -2.16
C VAL A 170 5.23 23.06 -1.07
N LEU A 171 6.48 23.52 -1.16
CA LEU A 171 7.48 23.30 -0.11
C LEU A 171 7.01 23.87 1.25
N ALA A 172 6.48 25.10 1.26
CA ALA A 172 5.95 25.73 2.47
C ALA A 172 4.76 24.94 3.07
N ALA A 173 3.84 24.46 2.22
CA ALA A 173 2.73 23.61 2.64
C ALA A 173 3.21 22.30 3.27
N ARG A 174 4.23 21.65 2.70
CA ARG A 174 4.83 20.42 3.25
C ARG A 174 5.47 20.65 4.62
N GLN A 175 6.25 21.72 4.78
CA GLN A 175 6.88 22.02 6.07
C GLN A 175 5.83 22.30 7.16
N THR A 176 4.76 23.01 6.79
CA THR A 176 3.62 23.25 7.69
C THR A 176 2.94 21.95 8.09
N ALA A 177 2.57 21.10 7.12
CA ALA A 177 1.95 19.81 7.37
C ALA A 177 2.82 18.89 8.25
N LYS A 178 4.13 18.84 8.00
CA LYS A 178 5.10 18.08 8.79
C LYS A 178 5.14 18.54 10.24
N LEU A 179 5.23 19.85 10.47
CA LEU A 179 5.32 20.44 11.80
C LEU A 179 4.00 20.27 12.58
N ASP A 180 2.85 20.47 11.94
CA ASP A 180 1.54 20.26 12.56
C ASP A 180 1.32 18.78 12.91
N THR A 181 1.73 17.87 12.02
CA THR A 181 1.69 16.42 12.29
C THR A 181 2.51 16.06 13.53
N ARG A 182 3.76 16.53 13.62
CA ARG A 182 4.61 16.28 14.80
C ARG A 182 4.00 16.83 16.08
N ARG A 183 3.43 18.05 16.04
CA ARG A 183 2.76 18.65 17.19
C ARG A 183 1.54 17.84 17.63
N LEU A 184 0.77 17.33 16.67
CA LEU A 184 -0.41 16.52 16.94
C LEU A 184 -0.04 15.17 17.56
N LEU A 185 0.97 14.48 17.01
CA LEU A 185 1.41 13.16 17.47
C LEU A 185 1.92 13.16 18.91
N LYS A 186 2.57 14.24 19.36
CA LYS A 186 3.00 14.40 20.77
C LYS A 186 1.86 14.30 21.80
N ARG A 187 0.61 14.44 21.35
CA ARG A 187 -0.57 14.40 22.21
C ARG A 187 -1.45 13.18 21.92
N LEU A 188 -1.17 12.41 20.88
CA LEU A 188 -2.03 11.32 20.44
C LEU A 188 -1.96 10.16 21.43
N ALA A 189 -3.06 9.92 22.14
CA ALA A 189 -3.19 8.86 23.13
C ALA A 189 -4.57 8.19 23.03
N LYS A 190 -4.73 7.06 23.71
CA LYS A 190 -5.99 6.30 23.72
C LYS A 190 -7.18 7.13 24.21
N GLU A 191 -6.96 7.99 25.19
CA GLU A 191 -8.00 8.81 25.85
C GLU A 191 -8.60 9.88 24.92
N ASN A 192 -7.78 10.46 24.04
CA ASN A 192 -8.18 11.56 23.16
C ASN A 192 -8.26 11.16 21.66
N LEU A 193 -8.15 9.86 21.40
CA LEU A 193 -8.09 9.24 20.08
C LEU A 193 -9.22 9.67 19.14
N LYS A 194 -10.46 9.81 19.63
CA LYS A 194 -11.60 10.17 18.77
C LYS A 194 -11.44 11.57 18.16
N GLN A 195 -10.96 12.53 18.95
CA GLN A 195 -10.78 13.91 18.50
C GLN A 195 -9.47 14.04 17.71
N LEU A 196 -8.35 13.61 18.29
CA LEU A 196 -7.04 13.77 17.65
C LEU A 196 -6.89 12.86 16.43
N GLY A 197 -7.50 11.67 16.42
CA GLY A 197 -7.51 10.80 15.24
C GLY A 197 -8.25 11.41 14.05
N ARG A 198 -9.34 12.17 14.27
CA ARG A 198 -9.99 12.95 13.20
C ARG A 198 -9.11 14.09 12.71
N MET A 199 -8.31 14.69 13.59
CA MET A 199 -7.33 15.71 13.18
C MET A 199 -6.18 15.11 12.38
N VAL A 200 -5.71 13.90 12.73
CA VAL A 200 -4.73 13.15 11.93
C VAL A 200 -5.27 12.95 10.52
N ALA A 201 -6.51 12.46 10.40
CA ALA A 201 -7.14 12.26 9.10
C ALA A 201 -7.28 13.57 8.32
N LYS A 202 -7.73 14.67 8.94
CA LYS A 202 -7.78 15.98 8.27
C LYS A 202 -6.43 16.42 7.71
N LEU A 203 -5.34 16.25 8.46
CA LEU A 203 -4.00 16.54 7.94
C LEU A 203 -3.65 15.61 6.78
N ALA A 204 -3.94 14.31 6.90
CA ALA A 204 -3.67 13.33 5.86
C ALA A 204 -4.45 13.60 4.56
N HIS A 205 -5.72 13.99 4.64
CA HIS A 205 -6.53 14.36 3.46
C HIS A 205 -5.98 15.62 2.76
N ALA A 206 -5.33 16.52 3.48
CA ALA A 206 -4.74 17.72 2.88
C ALA A 206 -3.36 17.47 2.27
N ASN A 207 -2.55 16.62 2.91
CA ASN A 207 -1.15 16.38 2.53
C ASN A 207 -0.75 14.92 2.82
N PRO A 208 -1.30 13.93 2.09
CA PRO A 208 -1.22 12.53 2.49
C PRO A 208 0.22 12.01 2.53
N MET A 209 1.01 12.28 1.49
CA MET A 209 2.40 11.85 1.41
C MET A 209 3.24 12.35 2.59
N THR A 210 3.25 13.66 2.83
CA THR A 210 4.10 14.27 3.87
C THR A 210 3.65 13.88 5.27
N VAL A 211 2.34 13.85 5.52
CA VAL A 211 1.76 13.53 6.83
C VAL A 211 2.01 12.06 7.18
N LEU A 212 1.66 11.14 6.28
CA LEU A 212 1.84 9.71 6.52
C LEU A 212 3.32 9.33 6.66
N ARG A 213 4.21 9.90 5.85
CA ARG A 213 5.66 9.68 5.98
C ARG A 213 6.15 10.14 7.35
N THR A 214 5.72 11.33 7.80
CA THR A 214 6.08 11.86 9.11
C THR A 214 5.57 10.96 10.24
N ILE A 215 4.36 10.42 10.12
CA ILE A 215 3.79 9.49 11.11
C ILE A 215 4.60 8.19 11.15
N VAL A 216 4.89 7.57 10.00
CA VAL A 216 5.69 6.34 9.93
C VAL A 216 7.08 6.54 10.55
N GLN A 217 7.74 7.67 10.28
CA GLN A 217 9.03 8.01 10.91
C GLN A 217 8.93 8.14 12.45
N GLN A 218 7.81 8.63 12.98
CA GLN A 218 7.60 8.68 14.42
C GLN A 218 7.37 7.27 14.99
N VAL A 219 6.60 6.43 14.31
CA VAL A 219 6.34 5.05 14.73
C VAL A 219 7.60 4.19 14.70
N GLU A 220 8.49 4.39 13.71
CA GLU A 220 9.81 3.73 13.66
C GLU A 220 10.70 4.08 14.87
N ALA A 221 10.51 5.26 15.47
CA ALA A 221 11.32 5.73 16.59
C ALA A 221 10.71 5.38 17.96
N TYR A 222 9.39 5.23 18.05
CA TYR A 222 8.70 5.06 19.33
C TYR A 222 7.59 4.00 19.22
N ARG A 223 7.85 2.83 19.82
CA ARG A 223 6.97 1.65 19.74
C ARG A 223 5.58 1.87 20.39
N ASP A 224 5.52 2.67 21.45
CA ASP A 224 4.28 3.00 22.16
C ASP A 224 3.28 3.78 21.31
N MET A 225 3.74 4.49 20.27
CA MET A 225 2.88 5.19 19.32
C MET A 225 2.16 4.27 18.33
N ILE A 226 2.57 3.00 18.18
CA ILE A 226 1.98 2.07 17.19
C ILE A 226 0.46 1.98 17.35
N ASN A 227 -0.01 1.59 18.54
CA ASN A 227 -1.43 1.33 18.76
C ASN A 227 -2.30 2.60 18.63
N PRO A 228 -1.95 3.75 19.25
CA PRO A 228 -2.69 4.99 19.02
C PRO A 228 -2.76 5.43 17.55
N VAL A 229 -1.66 5.27 16.80
CA VAL A 229 -1.62 5.62 15.37
C VAL A 229 -2.49 4.68 14.54
N VAL A 230 -2.34 3.36 14.73
CA VAL A 230 -3.18 2.34 14.07
C VAL A 230 -4.66 2.62 14.33
N ASP A 231 -5.01 3.01 15.55
CA ASP A 231 -6.38 3.34 15.91
C ASP A 231 -6.90 4.63 15.26
N ALA A 232 -6.03 5.62 15.07
CA ALA A 232 -6.35 6.88 14.42
C ALA A 232 -6.61 6.70 12.92
N PHE A 233 -5.97 5.71 12.29
CA PHE A 233 -6.01 5.48 10.85
C PHE A 233 -7.37 4.99 10.33
N LYS A 234 -8.31 4.63 11.21
CA LYS A 234 -9.69 4.26 10.82
C LYS A 234 -10.44 5.34 10.04
N TYR A 235 -9.97 6.58 10.07
CA TYR A 235 -10.56 7.73 9.40
C TYR A 235 -9.92 8.04 8.04
N LEU A 236 -8.93 7.24 7.61
CA LEU A 236 -8.27 7.41 6.32
C LEU A 236 -9.13 6.89 5.15
N THR A 237 -8.89 7.44 3.97
CA THR A 237 -9.44 7.02 2.68
C THR A 237 -8.56 5.96 2.01
N GLN A 238 -9.04 5.38 0.90
CA GLN A 238 -8.27 4.40 0.13
C GLN A 238 -7.00 5.01 -0.49
N LEU A 239 -7.01 6.30 -0.85
CA LEU A 239 -5.83 7.00 -1.36
C LEU A 239 -4.69 6.96 -0.34
N GLU A 240 -5.01 7.31 0.91
CA GLU A 240 -4.04 7.35 1.99
C GLU A 240 -3.53 5.97 2.36
N TYR A 241 -4.35 4.92 2.27
CA TYR A 241 -3.89 3.55 2.47
C TYR A 241 -2.92 3.08 1.38
N ASP A 242 -3.17 3.41 0.10
CA ASP A 242 -2.26 3.09 -1.01
C ASP A 242 -0.93 3.85 -0.89
N ILE A 243 -0.98 5.14 -0.55
CA ILE A 243 0.22 5.96 -0.28
C ILE A 243 0.99 5.43 0.94
N LEU A 244 0.30 5.04 2.01
CA LEU A 244 0.93 4.47 3.21
C LEU A 244 1.68 3.18 2.89
N GLN A 245 1.11 2.33 2.04
CA GLN A 245 1.78 1.11 1.59
C GLN A 245 3.07 1.42 0.81
N TYR A 246 2.99 2.37 -0.12
CA TYR A 246 4.18 2.86 -0.83
C TYR A 246 5.26 3.33 0.15
N ILE A 247 4.89 4.16 1.12
CA ILE A 247 5.83 4.69 2.13
C ILE A 247 6.49 3.54 2.89
N VAL A 248 5.73 2.53 3.35
CA VAL A 248 6.31 1.40 4.09
C VAL A 248 7.34 0.64 3.24
N ILE A 249 7.03 0.36 1.97
CA ILE A 249 7.96 -0.31 1.05
C ILE A 249 9.20 0.57 0.81
N GLU A 250 9.02 1.87 0.64
CA GLU A 250 10.11 2.82 0.48
C GLU A 250 11.01 2.87 1.74
N ARG A 251 10.44 2.87 2.94
CA ARG A 251 11.20 2.84 4.20
C ARG A 251 12.05 1.57 4.32
N LEU A 252 11.53 0.42 3.88
CA LEU A 252 12.24 -0.85 3.83
C LEU A 252 13.37 -0.85 2.78
N ALA A 253 13.09 -0.27 1.61
CA ALA A 253 14.03 -0.18 0.49
C ALA A 253 15.09 0.92 0.63
N GLN A 254 14.92 1.85 1.57
CA GLN A 254 15.81 2.99 1.75
C GLN A 254 17.24 2.55 2.11
N GLY A 255 18.19 2.87 1.24
CA GLY A 255 19.62 2.63 1.48
C GLY A 255 20.20 3.49 2.62
N GLY A 256 21.33 3.06 3.17
CA GLY A 256 22.02 3.74 4.27
C GLY A 256 21.38 3.53 5.65
N ARG A 257 20.45 2.58 5.77
CA ARG A 257 19.83 2.17 7.03
C ARG A 257 20.18 0.72 7.30
N GLU A 258 21.04 0.49 8.30
CA GLU A 258 21.36 -0.86 8.72
C GLU A 258 20.12 -1.56 9.29
N LYS A 259 19.86 -2.77 8.80
CA LYS A 259 18.71 -3.61 9.19
C LYS A 259 19.03 -4.51 10.39
N VAL A 260 20.32 -4.72 10.63
CA VAL A 260 20.89 -5.44 11.78
C VAL A 260 21.75 -4.44 12.55
N LYS A 261 21.79 -4.57 13.88
CA LYS A 261 22.64 -3.75 14.74
C LYS A 261 24.12 -4.11 14.54
N ASP A 262 25.01 -3.28 15.07
CA ASP A 262 26.47 -3.47 14.99
C ASP A 262 26.96 -4.79 15.60
N ASP A 263 26.15 -5.40 16.48
CA ASP A 263 26.41 -6.72 17.05
C ASP A 263 26.23 -7.88 16.05
N GLY A 264 25.63 -7.62 14.89
CA GLY A 264 25.40 -8.61 13.84
C GLY A 264 24.33 -9.66 14.16
N LEU A 265 23.66 -9.56 15.31
CA LEU A 265 22.69 -10.53 15.80
C LEU A 265 21.28 -9.93 15.82
N ASN A 266 21.15 -8.75 16.42
CA ASN A 266 19.86 -8.14 16.70
C ASN A 266 19.37 -7.32 15.51
N LEU A 267 18.07 -7.41 15.21
CA LEU A 267 17.45 -6.52 14.23
C LEU A 267 17.42 -5.08 14.74
N SER A 268 17.55 -4.12 13.82
CA SER A 268 17.44 -2.70 14.15
C SER A 268 16.05 -2.35 14.70
N ASP A 269 16.00 -1.50 15.73
CA ASP A 269 14.75 -1.18 16.43
C ASP A 269 13.70 -0.56 15.50
N TRP A 270 14.15 0.24 14.52
CA TRP A 270 13.26 0.84 13.52
C TRP A 270 12.54 -0.21 12.67
N LEU A 271 13.24 -1.30 12.31
CA LEU A 271 12.71 -2.35 11.45
C LEU A 271 11.69 -3.18 12.23
N GLN A 272 11.98 -3.49 13.48
CA GLN A 272 11.05 -4.16 14.39
C GLN A 272 9.79 -3.31 14.62
N CYS A 273 9.95 -2.00 14.86
CA CYS A 273 8.81 -1.09 15.03
C CYS A 273 7.98 -0.97 13.75
N LEU A 274 8.62 -0.89 12.58
CA LEU A 274 7.93 -0.82 11.29
C LEU A 274 7.15 -2.11 10.98
N ALA A 275 7.77 -3.28 11.21
CA ALA A 275 7.11 -4.58 11.07
C ALA A 275 5.89 -4.66 12.00
N SER A 276 6.07 -4.32 13.28
CA SER A 276 4.99 -4.38 14.27
C SER A 276 3.86 -3.41 13.95
N PHE A 277 4.19 -2.19 13.54
CA PHE A 277 3.21 -1.24 13.03
C PHE A 277 2.39 -1.81 11.89
N TRP A 278 3.05 -2.37 10.87
CA TRP A 278 2.37 -2.90 9.70
C TRP A 278 1.48 -4.10 10.04
N GLY A 279 1.96 -5.03 10.86
CA GLY A 279 1.17 -6.17 11.34
C GLY A 279 -0.11 -5.75 12.07
N HIS A 280 -0.01 -4.81 13.02
CA HIS A 280 -1.16 -4.28 13.75
C HIS A 280 -2.14 -3.52 12.84
N LEU A 281 -1.61 -2.75 11.90
CA LEU A 281 -2.40 -1.99 10.95
C LEU A 281 -3.23 -2.93 10.04
N CYS A 282 -2.59 -3.92 9.43
CA CYS A 282 -3.24 -4.84 8.50
C CYS A 282 -4.23 -5.79 9.19
N LYS A 283 -3.99 -6.14 10.46
CA LYS A 283 -4.98 -6.85 11.30
C LYS A 283 -6.25 -6.03 11.48
N LYS A 284 -6.11 -4.72 11.71
CA LYS A 284 -7.24 -3.84 12.07
C LYS A 284 -7.99 -3.29 10.85
N HIS A 285 -7.28 -2.94 9.79
CA HIS A 285 -7.83 -2.27 8.61
C HIS A 285 -7.72 -3.16 7.36
N LEU A 286 -8.80 -3.89 7.07
CA LEU A 286 -8.83 -4.85 5.96
C LEU A 286 -8.81 -4.20 4.56
N SER A 287 -8.93 -2.88 4.48
CA SER A 287 -8.79 -2.08 3.25
C SER A 287 -7.34 -2.01 2.76
N MET A 288 -6.36 -2.32 3.62
CA MET A 288 -4.96 -2.41 3.22
C MET A 288 -4.76 -3.53 2.21
N GLU A 289 -4.05 -3.23 1.12
CA GLU A 289 -3.56 -4.24 0.19
C GLU A 289 -2.23 -4.80 0.70
N LEU A 290 -1.98 -6.10 0.49
CA LEU A 290 -0.74 -6.77 0.93
C LEU A 290 0.11 -7.27 -0.23
N LYS A 291 -0.47 -7.37 -1.44
CA LYS A 291 0.18 -7.95 -2.62
C LYS A 291 1.53 -7.28 -2.93
N CYS A 292 1.58 -5.95 -2.92
CA CYS A 292 2.79 -5.19 -3.23
C CYS A 292 3.92 -5.46 -2.23
N LEU A 293 3.59 -5.63 -0.95
CA LEU A 293 4.58 -5.97 0.08
C LEU A 293 5.10 -7.40 -0.10
N PHE A 294 4.23 -8.37 -0.40
CA PHE A 294 4.70 -9.73 -0.68
C PHE A 294 5.58 -9.78 -1.93
N GLN A 295 5.21 -9.05 -2.98
CA GLN A 295 6.05 -8.92 -4.17
C GLN A 295 7.43 -8.31 -3.82
N TYR A 296 7.47 -7.30 -2.96
CA TYR A 296 8.71 -6.73 -2.44
C TYR A 296 9.55 -7.78 -1.72
N ILE A 297 8.98 -8.52 -0.77
CA ILE A 297 9.70 -9.56 -0.01
C ILE A 297 10.23 -10.67 -0.94
N VAL A 298 9.42 -11.13 -1.89
CA VAL A 298 9.85 -12.09 -2.93
C VAL A 298 11.06 -11.56 -3.71
N ASN A 299 11.04 -10.29 -4.10
CA ASN A 299 12.15 -9.67 -4.82
C ASN A 299 13.42 -9.58 -3.97
N GLN A 300 13.29 -9.37 -2.66
CA GLN A 300 14.42 -9.31 -1.72
C GLN A 300 15.05 -10.68 -1.51
N LEU A 301 14.22 -11.72 -1.32
CA LEU A 301 14.70 -13.10 -1.23
C LEU A 301 15.42 -13.55 -2.50
N LYS A 302 14.90 -13.18 -3.68
CA LYS A 302 15.59 -13.42 -4.96
C LYS A 302 16.96 -12.75 -5.05
N LYS A 303 17.14 -11.58 -4.42
CA LYS A 303 18.44 -10.92 -4.27
C LYS A 303 19.34 -11.56 -3.21
N GLY A 304 18.82 -12.53 -2.45
CA GLY A 304 19.52 -13.16 -1.33
C GLY A 304 19.46 -12.37 -0.03
N LEU A 305 18.55 -11.40 0.08
CA LEU A 305 18.36 -10.59 1.28
C LEU A 305 17.13 -11.08 2.05
N GLY A 306 17.32 -11.63 3.25
CA GLY A 306 16.24 -12.19 4.06
C GLY A 306 15.91 -11.46 5.36
N THR A 307 16.67 -10.41 5.72
CA THR A 307 16.44 -9.68 6.99
C THR A 307 15.02 -9.12 7.11
N GLU A 308 14.39 -8.79 6.00
CA GLU A 308 13.03 -8.24 5.94
C GLU A 308 11.92 -9.29 6.09
N LEU A 309 12.27 -10.58 6.20
CA LEU A 309 11.31 -11.63 6.54
C LEU A 309 10.62 -11.38 7.88
N VAL A 310 11.23 -10.61 8.79
CA VAL A 310 10.59 -10.15 10.03
C VAL A 310 9.25 -9.42 9.79
N VAL A 311 9.09 -8.77 8.63
CA VAL A 311 7.83 -8.11 8.27
C VAL A 311 6.75 -9.16 7.97
N LEU A 312 7.11 -10.26 7.31
CA LEU A 312 6.21 -11.39 7.06
C LEU A 312 5.86 -12.11 8.37
N GLU A 313 6.87 -12.34 9.22
CA GLU A 313 6.71 -12.95 10.54
C GLU A 313 5.66 -12.23 11.38
N GLU A 314 5.83 -10.91 11.52
CA GLU A 314 4.94 -10.07 12.30
C GLU A 314 3.54 -9.95 11.66
N LEU A 315 3.44 -9.96 10.32
CA LEU A 315 2.14 -10.01 9.64
C LEU A 315 1.37 -11.29 9.98
N ILE A 316 2.02 -12.44 9.92
CA ILE A 316 1.42 -13.73 10.24
C ILE A 316 1.03 -13.77 11.72
N GLN A 317 1.93 -13.33 12.59
CA GLN A 317 1.68 -13.24 14.02
C GLN A 317 0.47 -12.36 14.35
N GLN A 318 0.36 -11.17 13.75
CA GLN A 318 -0.74 -10.25 14.07
C GLN A 318 -2.06 -10.63 13.40
N MET A 319 -2.03 -11.04 12.12
CA MET A 319 -3.24 -11.26 11.31
C MET A 319 -3.80 -12.67 11.44
N ALA A 320 -2.94 -13.67 11.64
CA ALA A 320 -3.34 -15.08 11.74
C ALA A 320 -3.10 -15.68 13.13
N ASN A 321 -2.33 -15.01 13.99
CA ASN A 321 -1.98 -15.52 15.31
C ASN A 321 -1.27 -16.89 15.23
N VAL A 322 -0.41 -17.04 14.24
CA VAL A 322 0.52 -18.17 14.16
C VAL A 322 1.87 -17.62 14.61
N GLN A 323 2.49 -18.27 15.60
CA GLN A 323 3.74 -17.81 16.21
C GLN A 323 4.68 -18.99 16.32
N TYR A 324 5.92 -18.80 15.89
CA TYR A 324 6.99 -19.72 16.23
C TYR A 324 7.38 -19.47 17.70
N THR A 325 7.29 -20.49 18.54
CA THR A 325 7.66 -20.41 19.95
C THR A 325 8.87 -21.29 20.18
N GLU A 326 10.03 -20.66 20.40
CA GLU A 326 11.28 -21.38 20.66
C GLU A 326 11.26 -22.10 22.01
N ASN A 327 10.70 -21.45 23.04
CA ASN A 327 10.71 -21.94 24.41
C ASN A 327 9.29 -22.33 24.83
N MET A 328 8.97 -23.60 24.72
CA MET A 328 7.72 -24.19 25.25
C MET A 328 8.01 -24.97 26.53
N THR A 329 7.09 -24.92 27.50
CA THR A 329 7.12 -25.85 28.64
C THR A 329 6.71 -27.25 28.19
N ASP A 330 7.10 -28.28 28.94
CA ASP A 330 6.70 -29.67 28.62
C ASP A 330 5.18 -29.82 28.49
N GLU A 331 4.41 -29.15 29.36
CA GLU A 331 2.95 -29.11 29.30
C GLU A 331 2.42 -28.45 28.01
N GLN A 332 3.11 -27.41 27.52
CA GLN A 332 2.76 -26.78 26.24
C GLN A 332 3.09 -27.69 25.07
N VAL A 333 4.21 -28.41 25.11
CA VAL A 333 4.59 -29.40 24.08
C VAL A 333 3.54 -30.52 24.01
N ASP A 334 3.15 -31.07 25.15
CA ASP A 334 2.09 -32.09 25.24
C ASP A 334 0.75 -31.55 24.70
N ALA A 335 0.41 -30.29 25.04
CA ALA A 335 -0.79 -29.65 24.53
C ALA A 335 -0.75 -29.42 23.01
N MET A 336 0.44 -29.13 22.44
CA MET A 336 0.65 -28.97 21.00
C MET A 336 0.50 -30.27 20.21
N ALA A 337 0.70 -31.43 20.86
CA ALA A 337 0.43 -32.76 20.28
C ALA A 337 -1.06 -33.12 20.25
N GLY A 338 -1.92 -32.33 20.90
CA GLY A 338 -3.36 -32.54 20.96
C GLY A 338 -4.14 -32.04 19.74
N SER A 339 -5.47 -32.04 19.88
CA SER A 339 -6.37 -31.48 18.87
C SER A 339 -6.23 -29.96 18.77
N GLU A 340 -6.74 -29.37 17.69
CA GLU A 340 -6.74 -27.91 17.47
C GLU A 340 -7.23 -27.11 18.69
N THR A 341 -8.23 -27.61 19.40
CA THR A 341 -8.73 -26.96 20.63
C THR A 341 -7.65 -26.87 21.72
N LEU A 342 -6.85 -27.92 21.92
CA LEU A 342 -5.80 -27.95 22.93
C LEU A 342 -4.60 -27.09 22.53
N ARG A 343 -4.20 -27.14 21.25
CA ARG A 343 -3.16 -26.27 20.67
C ARG A 343 -3.52 -24.79 20.75
N LEU A 344 -4.80 -24.47 20.58
CA LEU A 344 -5.29 -23.11 20.80
C LEU A 344 -5.15 -22.71 22.27
N GLN A 345 -5.51 -23.56 23.22
CA GLN A 345 -5.39 -23.24 24.66
C GLN A 345 -3.92 -23.03 25.09
N SER A 346 -2.98 -23.85 24.61
CA SER A 346 -1.57 -23.69 24.93
C SER A 346 -0.98 -22.38 24.38
N SER A 347 -1.44 -21.94 23.22
CA SER A 347 -1.02 -20.67 22.58
C SER A 347 -1.81 -19.43 23.04
N LEU A 348 -2.86 -19.60 23.86
CA LEU A 348 -3.78 -18.51 24.24
C LEU A 348 -3.30 -17.69 25.44
N PHE A 349 -2.38 -18.19 26.29
CA PHE A 349 -1.88 -17.52 27.50
C PHE A 349 -2.95 -16.72 28.28
N GLY A 350 -4.18 -17.24 28.37
CA GLY A 350 -5.30 -16.59 29.08
C GLY A 350 -5.96 -15.38 28.39
N SER A 351 -5.68 -15.08 27.11
CA SER A 351 -6.27 -13.93 26.40
C SER A 351 -7.60 -14.26 25.72
N THR A 352 -8.68 -13.59 26.10
CA THR A 352 -9.99 -13.70 25.44
C THR A 352 -9.95 -13.08 24.05
N ARG A 353 -9.81 -13.91 23.00
CA ARG A 353 -9.65 -13.45 21.61
C ARG A 353 -10.98 -13.07 20.95
N ASN A 354 -10.95 -12.00 20.16
CA ASN A 354 -12.04 -11.68 19.24
C ASN A 354 -11.89 -12.49 17.94
N TYR A 355 -12.33 -13.75 17.99
CA TYR A 355 -12.24 -14.71 16.88
C TYR A 355 -12.81 -14.17 15.55
N LYS A 356 -13.84 -13.32 15.60
CA LYS A 356 -14.43 -12.73 14.39
C LYS A 356 -13.48 -11.80 13.67
N VAL A 357 -12.73 -10.98 14.40
CA VAL A 357 -11.74 -10.06 13.81
C VAL A 357 -10.56 -10.87 13.27
N LEU A 358 -10.07 -11.83 14.06
CA LEU A 358 -8.95 -12.69 13.66
C LEU A 358 -9.26 -13.46 12.37
N ASN A 359 -10.40 -14.15 12.29
CA ASN A 359 -10.76 -14.91 11.09
C ASN A 359 -10.83 -14.04 9.83
N LYS A 360 -11.30 -12.79 9.96
CA LYS A 360 -11.33 -11.85 8.83
C LYS A 360 -9.92 -11.44 8.40
N SER A 361 -9.03 -11.14 9.36
CA SER A 361 -7.64 -10.80 9.05
C SER A 361 -6.88 -12.00 8.48
N THR A 362 -7.07 -13.22 9.02
CA THR A 362 -6.48 -14.46 8.48
C THR A 362 -6.91 -14.68 7.03
N ASN A 363 -8.22 -14.56 6.74
CA ASN A 363 -8.74 -14.70 5.39
C ASN A 363 -8.17 -13.63 4.45
N LYS A 364 -8.09 -12.37 4.89
CA LYS A 364 -7.49 -11.29 4.10
C LYS A 364 -6.01 -11.54 3.78
N LEU A 365 -5.23 -12.04 4.76
CA LEU A 365 -3.84 -12.42 4.57
C LEU A 365 -3.72 -13.55 3.54
N ARG A 366 -4.50 -14.62 3.71
CA ARG A 366 -4.56 -15.74 2.78
C ARG A 366 -4.93 -15.31 1.36
N ASP A 367 -6.02 -14.56 1.21
CA ASP A 367 -6.55 -14.16 -0.10
C ASP A 367 -5.58 -13.21 -0.83
N SER A 368 -4.71 -12.50 -0.09
CA SER A 368 -3.65 -11.67 -0.67
C SER A 368 -2.44 -12.48 -1.18
N LEU A 369 -2.19 -13.67 -0.61
CA LEU A 369 -1.14 -14.60 -1.03
C LEU A 369 -1.62 -15.58 -2.12
N LEU A 370 -2.90 -15.92 -2.08
CA LEU A 370 -3.61 -16.80 -3.01
C LEU A 370 -4.76 -16.04 -3.72
N PRO A 371 -4.45 -14.94 -4.45
CA PRO A 371 -5.46 -14.27 -5.25
C PRO A 371 -6.03 -15.21 -6.33
N LYS A 372 -7.23 -14.88 -6.81
CA LYS A 372 -7.86 -15.61 -7.93
C LYS A 372 -7.05 -15.43 -9.23
N ASP A 373 -6.53 -14.23 -9.44
CA ASP A 373 -5.69 -13.88 -10.58
C ASP A 373 -4.21 -14.12 -10.26
N GLU A 374 -3.44 -14.56 -11.26
CA GLU A 374 -1.99 -14.70 -11.13
C GLU A 374 -1.28 -13.34 -10.99
N PRO A 375 -0.09 -13.28 -10.38
CA PRO A 375 0.66 -14.38 -9.76
C PRO A 375 0.19 -14.69 -8.34
N LYS A 376 0.07 -15.98 -8.01
CA LYS A 376 -0.06 -16.47 -6.63
C LYS A 376 1.32 -16.53 -5.98
N LEU A 377 1.50 -15.79 -4.89
CA LEU A 377 2.79 -15.66 -4.22
C LEU A 377 3.00 -16.65 -3.08
N ALA A 378 1.96 -17.36 -2.64
CA ALA A 378 2.05 -18.28 -1.49
C ALA A 378 3.17 -19.33 -1.63
N ILE A 379 3.13 -20.10 -2.71
CA ILE A 379 4.09 -21.18 -2.95
C ILE A 379 5.47 -20.64 -3.36
N PRO A 380 5.59 -19.67 -4.28
CA PRO A 380 6.88 -19.05 -4.56
C PRO A 380 7.57 -18.50 -3.30
N LEU A 381 6.81 -17.89 -2.38
CA LEU A 381 7.36 -17.36 -1.14
C LEU A 381 7.82 -18.50 -0.20
N LEU A 382 7.03 -19.58 -0.06
CA LEU A 382 7.43 -20.76 0.72
C LEU A 382 8.75 -21.35 0.23
N LEU A 383 8.86 -21.58 -1.09
CA LEU A 383 10.07 -22.12 -1.71
C LEU A 383 11.27 -21.18 -1.52
N LEU A 384 11.07 -19.87 -1.70
CA LEU A 384 12.15 -18.88 -1.54
C LEU A 384 12.62 -18.76 -0.09
N ILE A 385 11.74 -18.88 0.91
CA ILE A 385 12.13 -18.90 2.32
C ILE A 385 12.95 -20.18 2.61
N ALA A 386 12.48 -21.34 2.15
CA ALA A 386 13.19 -22.60 2.32
C ALA A 386 14.59 -22.58 1.67
N GLN A 387 14.70 -22.07 0.45
CA GLN A 387 15.98 -21.90 -0.25
C GLN A 387 16.87 -20.85 0.43
N HIS A 388 16.30 -19.76 0.93
CA HIS A 388 17.06 -18.74 1.64
C HIS A 388 17.68 -19.30 2.93
N ARG A 389 16.95 -20.14 3.66
CA ARG A 389 17.46 -20.85 4.84
C ARG A 389 18.77 -21.61 4.54
N SER A 390 18.80 -22.45 3.51
CA SER A 390 20.04 -23.16 3.13
C SER A 390 21.12 -22.21 2.61
N LYS A 391 20.73 -21.16 1.87
CA LYS A 391 21.66 -20.14 1.34
C LYS A 391 22.40 -19.38 2.43
N ILE A 392 21.80 -19.15 3.61
CA ILE A 392 22.46 -18.50 4.74
C ILE A 392 23.74 -19.24 5.13
N ILE A 393 23.73 -20.56 5.13
CA ILE A 393 24.90 -21.39 5.45
C ILE A 393 25.92 -21.36 4.31
N ILE A 394 25.46 -21.54 3.07
CA ILE A 394 26.35 -21.69 1.90
C ILE A 394 27.07 -20.38 1.55
N ASN A 395 26.37 -19.26 1.64
CA ASN A 395 26.87 -17.93 1.27
C ASN A 395 27.18 -17.07 2.51
N ALA A 396 27.51 -17.70 3.63
CA ALA A 396 27.83 -17.01 4.87
C ALA A 396 29.06 -16.10 4.70
N ASP A 397 28.83 -14.79 4.65
CA ASP A 397 29.86 -13.75 4.74
C ASP A 397 29.72 -13.05 6.10
N ALA A 398 30.14 -13.74 7.16
CA ALA A 398 30.02 -13.26 8.52
C ALA A 398 31.28 -13.57 9.32
N THR A 399 31.68 -12.62 10.17
CA THR A 399 32.89 -12.73 11.01
C THR A 399 32.81 -13.86 12.02
N TYR A 400 31.61 -14.18 12.52
CA TYR A 400 31.40 -15.17 13.57
C TYR A 400 30.28 -16.15 13.20
N ILE A 401 30.51 -17.44 13.48
CA ILE A 401 29.52 -18.51 13.23
C ILE A 401 28.19 -18.24 13.93
N LYS A 402 28.21 -17.61 15.11
CA LYS A 402 27.00 -17.25 15.86
C LYS A 402 26.05 -16.37 15.07
N MET A 403 26.56 -15.47 14.22
CA MET A 403 25.73 -14.61 13.37
C MET A 403 25.02 -15.42 12.30
N VAL A 404 25.72 -16.40 11.71
CA VAL A 404 25.15 -17.31 10.71
C VAL A 404 24.07 -18.19 11.35
N SER A 405 24.35 -18.76 12.53
CA SER A 405 23.39 -19.57 13.29
C SER A 405 22.12 -18.78 13.61
N GLU A 406 22.24 -17.57 14.14
CA GLU A 406 21.10 -16.71 14.46
C GLU A 406 20.25 -16.37 13.22
N GLN A 407 20.89 -16.08 12.07
CA GLN A 407 20.17 -15.83 10.82
C GLN A 407 19.44 -17.08 10.34
N PHE A 408 20.09 -18.24 10.43
CA PHE A 408 19.52 -19.53 10.05
C PHE A 408 18.30 -19.86 10.93
N ASP A 409 18.44 -19.77 12.24
CA ASP A 409 17.39 -20.09 13.22
C ASP A 409 16.18 -19.18 13.02
N ARG A 410 16.41 -17.87 12.84
CA ARG A 410 15.34 -16.92 12.51
C ARG A 410 14.63 -17.26 11.20
N CYS A 411 15.38 -17.55 10.14
CA CYS A 411 14.79 -17.93 8.86
C CYS A 411 14.01 -19.24 8.96
N HIS A 412 14.51 -20.21 9.75
CA HIS A 412 13.85 -21.48 10.01
C HIS A 412 12.54 -21.29 10.79
N GLY A 413 12.55 -20.49 11.85
CA GLY A 413 11.34 -20.15 12.61
C GLY A 413 10.26 -19.51 11.74
N ILE A 414 10.64 -18.58 10.87
CA ILE A 414 9.72 -17.94 9.91
C ILE A 414 9.19 -18.94 8.89
N LEU A 415 10.02 -19.89 8.42
CA LEU A 415 9.59 -20.95 7.52
C LEU A 415 8.51 -21.83 8.16
N LEU A 416 8.75 -22.29 9.40
CA LEU A 416 7.80 -23.10 10.14
C LEU A 416 6.50 -22.36 10.40
N GLN A 417 6.58 -21.10 10.85
CA GLN A 417 5.42 -20.24 11.05
C GLN A 417 4.62 -20.06 9.74
N TYR A 418 5.30 -19.89 8.61
CA TYR A 418 4.65 -19.71 7.31
C TYR A 418 3.97 -20.99 6.82
N ALA A 419 4.62 -22.15 6.97
CA ALA A 419 4.05 -23.44 6.64
C ALA A 419 2.82 -23.75 7.49
N GLU A 420 2.88 -23.51 8.81
CA GLU A 420 1.75 -23.67 9.72
C GLU A 420 0.58 -22.75 9.31
N PHE A 421 0.87 -21.48 9.00
CA PHE A 421 -0.13 -20.55 8.49
C PHE A 421 -0.81 -21.06 7.20
N LEU A 422 -0.04 -21.50 6.20
CA LEU A 422 -0.63 -21.99 4.95
C LEU A 422 -1.49 -23.25 5.17
N SER A 423 -1.04 -24.15 6.04
CA SER A 423 -1.78 -25.39 6.36
C SER A 423 -3.08 -25.14 7.12
N SER A 424 -3.14 -24.09 7.95
CA SER A 424 -4.31 -23.75 8.77
C SER A 424 -5.28 -22.78 8.07
N ALA A 425 -4.78 -21.92 7.16
CA ALA A 425 -5.59 -20.93 6.47
C ALA A 425 -6.38 -21.51 5.28
N VAL A 426 -5.96 -22.67 4.76
CA VAL A 426 -6.48 -23.30 3.54
C VAL A 426 -7.07 -24.67 3.90
N ALA A 427 -8.12 -25.10 3.18
CA ALA A 427 -8.67 -26.45 3.36
C ALA A 427 -7.60 -27.53 3.05
N PRO A 428 -7.54 -28.65 3.78
CA PRO A 428 -6.50 -29.66 3.60
C PRO A 428 -6.37 -30.19 2.16
N SER A 429 -7.49 -30.40 1.47
CA SER A 429 -7.51 -30.84 0.07
C SER A 429 -6.89 -29.81 -0.89
N THR A 430 -7.20 -28.52 -0.68
CA THR A 430 -6.62 -27.43 -1.46
C THR A 430 -5.14 -27.25 -1.13
N TYR A 431 -4.74 -27.41 0.13
CA TYR A 431 -3.33 -27.33 0.55
C TYR A 431 -2.47 -28.37 -0.18
N VAL A 432 -2.92 -29.63 -0.21
CA VAL A 432 -2.22 -30.72 -0.92
C VAL A 432 -2.07 -30.43 -2.42
N GLN A 433 -3.05 -29.76 -3.04
CA GLN A 433 -2.98 -29.37 -4.45
C GLN A 433 -2.08 -28.17 -4.73
N LEU A 434 -1.87 -27.30 -3.73
CA LEU A 434 -1.02 -26.11 -3.86
C LEU A 434 0.47 -26.46 -3.74
N ILE A 435 0.82 -27.37 -2.83
CA ILE A 435 2.22 -27.73 -2.57
C ILE A 435 2.73 -28.63 -3.70
N PRO A 436 3.89 -28.33 -4.32
CA PRO A 436 4.51 -29.22 -5.30
C PRO A 436 4.78 -30.61 -4.70
N PRO A 437 4.75 -31.67 -5.53
CA PRO A 437 5.14 -33.01 -5.07
C PRO A 437 6.53 -33.02 -4.43
N LEU A 438 6.76 -33.94 -3.48
CA LEU A 438 8.04 -34.07 -2.78
C LEU A 438 9.23 -34.22 -3.76
N GLU A 439 9.04 -34.98 -4.84
CA GLU A 439 10.06 -35.14 -5.89
C GLU A 439 10.44 -33.80 -6.52
N ASP A 440 9.47 -32.93 -6.80
CA ASP A 440 9.74 -31.58 -7.33
C ASP A 440 10.41 -30.70 -6.28
N LEU A 441 9.98 -30.75 -5.01
CA LEU A 441 10.61 -29.98 -3.93
C LEU A 441 12.10 -30.31 -3.81
N VAL A 442 12.45 -31.59 -3.82
CA VAL A 442 13.84 -32.06 -3.64
C VAL A 442 14.65 -31.91 -4.93
N TYR A 443 14.17 -32.45 -6.06
CA TYR A 443 14.98 -32.55 -7.28
C TYR A 443 14.93 -31.32 -8.18
N LYS A 444 13.81 -30.58 -8.19
CA LYS A 444 13.63 -29.40 -9.04
C LYS A 444 13.87 -28.10 -8.29
N TYR A 445 13.41 -28.00 -7.04
CA TYR A 445 13.57 -26.80 -6.22
C TYR A 445 14.73 -26.88 -5.22
N HIS A 446 15.40 -28.03 -5.13
CA HIS A 446 16.58 -28.24 -4.29
C HIS A 446 16.35 -27.91 -2.81
N ILE A 447 15.18 -28.29 -2.30
CA ILE A 447 14.85 -28.22 -0.87
C ILE A 447 15.36 -29.50 -0.19
N GLU A 448 15.97 -29.35 0.99
CA GLU A 448 16.46 -30.45 1.80
C GLU A 448 15.27 -31.33 2.26
N PRO A 449 15.37 -32.69 2.22
CA PRO A 449 14.23 -33.56 2.50
C PRO A 449 13.63 -33.47 3.91
N ASP A 450 14.37 -32.92 4.88
CA ASP A 450 13.95 -32.69 6.26
C ASP A 450 13.08 -31.43 6.42
N VAL A 451 12.91 -30.65 5.35
CA VAL A 451 12.12 -29.41 5.29
C VAL A 451 10.94 -29.57 4.33
#